data_AF-A0A7V3YEP1-F1
#
_entry.id   AF-A0A7V3YEP1-F1
#
_cell.length_a   1.000
_cell.length_b   1.000
_cell.length_c   1.000
_cell.angle_alpha   90.00
_cell.angle_beta   90.00
_cell.angle_gamma   90.00
#
_symmetry.space_group_name_H-M   'P 1'
#
loop_
_entity.id
_entity.type
_entity.pdbx_description
1 polymer ?
#
loop_
_entity_poly.entity_id
_entity_poly.type
_entity_poly.pdbx_seq_one_letter_code
_entity_poly.pdbx_strand_id
1 'polypeptide(L)'
;MVGKRWLFQVQGPMGERVQIVGYVPSPEMVVFDLCEFFREWDLLFATTYGVGELLLEAVVRGGKDIVLILPGKHPLDGGMGLLEALGVRFFDAAGRELTGLGDNLKRVTSLDLSGVLKKPQNVRVTLALGEEKNEEALRLLWGDLFHFARLLFRFTGERPPDVREVGGVGMGLGVVWEVDVTGREKMPCLSGLC
;
A
#
# COMPACT_ATOMS: atom_id res chain seq x y z
N MET A 1 -3.30 -20.61 -17.12
CA MET A 1 -1.87 -20.36 -17.37
C MET A 1 -1.09 -20.78 -16.13
N VAL A 2 -0.16 -21.74 -16.21
CA VAL A 2 0.64 -22.16 -15.05
C VAL A 2 1.94 -21.35 -15.04
N GLY A 3 1.87 -20.12 -14.52
CA GLY A 3 3.04 -19.28 -14.27
C GLY A 3 3.88 -19.84 -13.11
N LYS A 4 5.16 -19.42 -13.03
CA LYS A 4 6.00 -19.70 -11.87
C LYS A 4 5.41 -19.00 -10.63
N ARG A 5 5.77 -19.47 -9.44
CA ARG A 5 5.35 -18.86 -8.17
C ARG A 5 6.59 -18.45 -7.39
N TRP A 6 6.55 -17.25 -6.82
CA TRP A 6 7.53 -16.77 -5.87
C TRP A 6 6.91 -16.72 -4.48
N LEU A 7 7.65 -17.19 -3.48
CA LEU A 7 7.24 -17.09 -2.09
C LEU A 7 7.92 -15.89 -1.46
N PHE A 8 7.14 -15.07 -0.79
CA PHE A 8 7.57 -13.86 -0.09
C PHE A 8 7.26 -14.06 1.40
N GLN A 9 8.18 -13.62 2.25
CA GLN A 9 7.99 -13.61 3.70
C GLN A 9 7.95 -12.15 4.12
N VAL A 10 6.79 -11.68 4.54
CA VAL A 10 6.54 -10.26 4.86
C VAL A 10 5.77 -10.13 6.17
N GLN A 11 5.70 -8.92 6.70
CA GLN A 11 4.88 -8.56 7.84
C GLN A 11 3.41 -8.56 7.41
N GLY A 12 2.60 -9.36 8.10
CA GLY A 12 1.16 -9.33 7.98
C GLY A 12 0.56 -8.10 8.63
N PRO A 13 -0.74 -7.85 8.42
CA PRO A 13 -1.36 -6.59 8.83
C PRO A 13 -1.38 -6.36 10.35
N MET A 14 -1.19 -7.39 11.17
CA MET A 14 -1.15 -7.28 12.64
C MET A 14 0.28 -7.39 13.21
N GLY A 15 1.30 -7.31 12.36
CA GLY A 15 2.72 -7.39 12.76
C GLY A 15 3.31 -8.80 12.79
N GLU A 16 2.51 -9.83 12.55
CA GLU A 16 2.95 -11.21 12.42
C GLU A 16 3.77 -11.42 11.13
N ARG A 17 4.55 -12.51 11.03
CA ARG A 17 5.19 -12.87 9.74
C ARG A 17 4.30 -13.82 8.97
N VAL A 18 4.01 -13.48 7.71
CA VAL A 18 3.17 -14.28 6.82
C VAL A 18 3.88 -14.58 5.52
N GLN A 19 3.47 -15.68 4.90
CA GLN A 19 3.90 -16.03 3.56
C GLN A 19 2.88 -15.59 2.52
N ILE A 20 3.33 -14.89 1.49
CA ILE A 20 2.51 -14.49 0.34
C ILE A 20 3.06 -15.13 -0.93
N VAL A 21 2.16 -15.57 -1.80
CA VAL A 21 2.50 -16.08 -3.13
C VAL A 21 2.39 -14.95 -4.15
N GLY A 22 3.50 -14.66 -4.84
CA GLY A 22 3.50 -13.87 -6.07
C GLY A 22 3.41 -14.78 -7.29
N TYR A 23 2.44 -14.54 -8.15
CA TYR A 23 2.29 -15.26 -9.42
C TYR A 23 3.15 -14.60 -10.50
N VAL A 24 3.97 -15.37 -11.20
CA VAL A 24 4.96 -14.89 -12.17
C VAL A 24 4.56 -15.37 -13.57
N PRO A 25 3.67 -14.64 -14.27
CA PRO A 25 3.20 -15.01 -15.60
C PRO A 25 4.28 -14.85 -16.68
N SER A 26 5.25 -13.97 -16.45
CA SER A 26 6.44 -13.78 -17.30
C SER A 26 7.66 -13.51 -16.41
N PRO A 27 8.91 -13.65 -16.91
CA PRO A 27 10.11 -13.49 -16.09
C PRO A 27 10.26 -12.13 -15.39
N GLU A 28 9.62 -11.09 -15.91
CA GLU A 28 9.73 -9.72 -15.40
C GLU A 28 8.45 -9.24 -14.70
N MET A 29 7.37 -10.02 -14.74
CA MET A 29 6.08 -9.65 -14.17
C MET A 29 5.76 -10.47 -12.92
N VAL A 30 5.25 -9.82 -11.88
CA VAL A 30 4.72 -10.49 -10.69
C VAL A 30 3.37 -9.90 -10.30
N VAL A 31 2.41 -10.77 -10.02
CA VAL A 31 1.05 -10.43 -9.65
C VAL A 31 0.80 -10.93 -8.23
N PHE A 32 0.37 -10.03 -7.36
CA PHE A 32 -0.02 -10.32 -5.99
C PHE A 32 -1.52 -10.17 -5.85
N ASP A 33 -2.19 -11.22 -5.40
CA ASP A 33 -3.57 -11.16 -4.95
C ASP A 33 -3.58 -10.99 -3.43
N LEU A 34 -3.95 -9.80 -2.99
CA LEU A 34 -3.97 -9.42 -1.58
C LEU A 34 -5.37 -9.51 -0.96
N CYS A 35 -6.36 -10.09 -1.67
CA CYS A 35 -7.72 -10.28 -1.11
C CYS A 35 -7.66 -11.11 0.20
N GLU A 36 -6.85 -12.18 0.25
CA GLU A 36 -6.63 -13.00 1.46
C GLU A 36 -5.87 -12.25 2.56
N PHE A 37 -4.85 -11.49 2.16
CA PHE A 37 -3.94 -10.82 3.07
C PHE A 37 -4.68 -9.85 4.00
N PHE A 38 -5.80 -9.26 3.54
CA PHE A 38 -6.58 -8.29 4.30
C PHE A 38 -7.97 -8.77 4.76
N ARG A 39 -8.36 -10.03 4.54
CA ARG A 39 -9.77 -10.46 4.67
C ARG A 39 -10.34 -10.36 6.08
N GLU A 40 -9.60 -10.78 7.10
CA GLU A 40 -10.16 -11.04 8.44
C GLU A 40 -9.79 -9.99 9.50
N TRP A 41 -9.12 -8.92 9.09
CA TRP A 41 -8.53 -7.97 10.05
C TRP A 41 -9.42 -6.78 10.36
N ASP A 42 -9.30 -6.29 11.59
CA ASP A 42 -9.78 -4.97 11.96
C ASP A 42 -8.93 -3.92 11.23
N LEU A 43 -9.54 -3.31 10.20
CA LEU A 43 -8.84 -2.40 9.29
C LEU A 43 -8.24 -1.17 9.98
N LEU A 44 -8.72 -0.82 11.18
CA LEU A 44 -8.23 0.35 11.92
C LEU A 44 -6.86 0.08 12.56
N PHE A 45 -6.62 -1.16 12.99
CA PHE A 45 -5.38 -1.58 13.65
C PHE A 45 -4.44 -2.33 12.71
N ALA A 46 -4.86 -2.56 11.48
CA ALA A 46 -4.06 -3.19 10.45
C ALA A 46 -3.09 -2.20 9.79
N THR A 47 -1.91 -2.69 9.41
CA THR A 47 -0.90 -1.92 8.66
C THR A 47 -0.73 -2.42 7.22
N THR A 48 -0.32 -1.53 6.33
CA THR A 48 0.10 -1.84 4.95
C THR A 48 1.60 -2.08 4.81
N TYR A 49 2.36 -2.13 5.91
CA TYR A 49 3.83 -2.28 5.90
C TYR A 49 4.32 -3.45 5.02
N GLY A 50 3.70 -4.63 5.16
CA GLY A 50 4.04 -5.80 4.35
C GLY A 50 3.88 -5.58 2.84
N VAL A 51 3.00 -4.69 2.41
CA VAL A 51 2.87 -4.33 0.98
C VAL A 51 4.13 -3.62 0.49
N GLY A 52 4.73 -2.74 1.31
CA GLY A 52 6.01 -2.12 0.99
C GLY A 52 7.15 -3.15 0.92
N GLU A 53 7.20 -4.10 1.86
CA GLU A 53 8.16 -5.21 1.80
C GLU A 53 8.00 -6.05 0.52
N LEU A 54 6.76 -6.38 0.13
CA LEU A 54 6.47 -7.14 -1.10
C LEU A 54 7.02 -6.42 -2.34
N LEU A 55 6.78 -5.11 -2.44
CA LEU A 55 7.25 -4.30 -3.55
C LEU A 55 8.78 -4.25 -3.63
N LEU A 56 9.46 -3.99 -2.51
CA LEU A 56 10.91 -3.94 -2.45
C LEU A 56 11.52 -5.29 -2.83
N GLU A 57 11.00 -6.39 -2.26
CA GLU A 57 11.50 -7.72 -2.55
C GLU A 57 11.23 -8.14 -4.01
N ALA A 58 10.07 -7.78 -4.57
CA ALA A 58 9.77 -8.03 -5.98
C ALA A 58 10.76 -7.33 -6.91
N VAL A 59 11.10 -6.06 -6.62
CA VAL A 59 12.11 -5.29 -7.37
C VAL A 59 13.48 -5.95 -7.26
N VAL A 60 13.91 -6.35 -6.05
CA VAL A 60 15.21 -7.02 -5.83
C VAL A 60 15.31 -8.33 -6.61
N ARG A 61 14.19 -9.07 -6.75
CA ARG A 61 14.12 -10.31 -7.53
C ARG A 61 14.04 -10.08 -9.05
N GLY A 62 14.09 -8.82 -9.51
CA GLY A 62 14.08 -8.45 -10.92
C GLY A 62 12.70 -8.23 -11.52
N GLY A 63 11.65 -8.15 -10.69
CA GLY A 63 10.31 -7.75 -11.13
C GLY A 63 10.31 -6.32 -11.66
N LYS A 64 9.89 -6.14 -12.92
CA LYS A 64 9.76 -4.85 -13.60
C LYS A 64 8.30 -4.46 -13.82
N ASP A 65 7.37 -5.42 -13.79
CA ASP A 65 5.94 -5.16 -13.87
C ASP A 65 5.24 -5.82 -12.67
N ILE A 66 4.90 -5.01 -11.67
CA ILE A 66 4.36 -5.49 -10.40
C ILE A 66 2.89 -5.11 -10.32
N VAL A 67 2.00 -6.10 -10.30
CA VAL A 67 0.56 -5.89 -10.17
C VAL A 67 0.12 -6.25 -8.76
N LEU A 68 -0.54 -5.30 -8.08
CA LEU A 68 -1.20 -5.54 -6.79
C LEU A 68 -2.71 -5.55 -7.02
N ILE A 69 -3.34 -6.69 -6.76
CA ILE A 69 -4.79 -6.81 -6.70
C ILE A 69 -5.18 -6.62 -5.23
N LEU A 70 -5.87 -5.52 -4.94
CA LEU A 70 -6.33 -5.18 -3.60
C LEU A 70 -7.83 -5.50 -3.46
N PRO A 71 -8.25 -6.03 -2.30
CA PRO A 71 -9.67 -6.12 -1.99
C PRO A 71 -10.27 -4.72 -1.89
N GLY A 72 -11.57 -4.59 -2.15
CA GLY A 72 -12.27 -3.31 -1.98
C GLY A 72 -12.29 -2.82 -0.51
N LYS A 73 -12.08 -3.74 0.44
CA LYS A 73 -11.87 -3.48 1.87
C LYS A 73 -10.41 -3.78 2.24
N HIS A 74 -9.63 -2.77 2.63
CA HIS A 74 -8.22 -2.90 3.01
C HIS A 74 -7.89 -1.98 4.21
N PRO A 75 -6.71 -2.11 4.86
CA PRO A 75 -6.37 -1.32 6.04
C PRO A 75 -6.53 0.18 5.80
N LEU A 76 -6.90 0.86 6.87
CA LEU A 76 -7.19 2.29 6.88
C LEU A 76 -6.04 3.11 7.48
N ASP A 77 -4.82 2.60 7.35
CA ASP A 77 -3.59 3.30 7.71
C ASP A 77 -3.16 4.37 6.69
N GLY A 78 -3.99 4.65 5.68
CA GLY A 78 -3.69 5.64 4.65
C GLY A 78 -2.47 5.30 3.78
N GLY A 79 -1.99 4.06 3.79
CA GLY A 79 -0.72 3.69 3.14
C GLY A 79 0.51 4.11 3.94
N MET A 80 0.35 4.59 5.17
CA MET A 80 1.44 5.01 6.04
C MET A 80 2.41 3.87 6.33
N GLY A 81 1.92 2.64 6.54
CA GLY A 81 2.78 1.47 6.72
C GLY A 81 3.61 1.14 5.48
N LEU A 82 2.98 1.17 4.29
CA LEU A 82 3.70 1.02 3.03
C LEU A 82 4.79 2.09 2.87
N LEU A 83 4.48 3.35 3.16
CA LEU A 83 5.46 4.44 3.09
C LEU A 83 6.60 4.27 4.10
N GLU A 84 6.28 3.80 5.31
CA GLU A 84 7.26 3.47 6.34
C GLU A 84 8.24 2.40 5.85
N ALA A 85 7.74 1.31 5.26
CA ALA A 85 8.56 0.27 4.65
C ALA A 85 9.45 0.80 3.51
N LEU A 86 8.98 1.82 2.78
CA LEU A 86 9.74 2.50 1.74
C LEU A 86 10.73 3.55 2.29
N GLY A 87 10.87 3.69 3.61
CA GLY A 87 11.86 4.54 4.26
C GLY A 87 11.37 5.94 4.64
N VAL A 88 10.06 6.22 4.54
CA VAL A 88 9.48 7.44 5.13
C VAL A 88 9.41 7.28 6.64
N ARG A 89 9.80 8.30 7.40
CA ARG A 89 9.60 8.30 8.87
C ARG A 89 8.57 9.34 9.24
N PHE A 90 7.68 9.01 10.17
CA PHE A 90 6.59 9.89 10.60
C PHE A 90 6.74 10.24 12.07
N PHE A 91 6.45 11.48 12.43
CA PHE A 91 6.59 11.96 13.80
C PHE A 91 5.35 12.68 14.30
N ASP A 92 5.07 12.52 15.60
CA ASP A 92 4.06 13.31 16.30
C ASP A 92 4.59 14.67 16.77
N ALA A 93 3.70 15.48 17.36
CA ALA A 93 4.02 16.82 17.83
C ALA A 93 5.13 16.87 18.89
N ALA A 94 5.39 15.76 19.58
CA ALA A 94 6.46 15.64 20.55
C ALA A 94 7.78 15.14 19.93
N GLY A 95 7.82 14.96 18.61
CA GLY A 95 8.97 14.43 17.88
C GLY A 95 9.14 12.92 18.03
N ARG A 96 8.11 12.20 18.50
CA ARG A 96 8.18 10.73 18.64
C ARG A 96 7.82 10.09 17.31
N GLU A 97 8.59 9.09 16.93
CA GLU A 97 8.34 8.32 15.71
C GLU A 97 7.06 7.49 15.85
N LEU A 98 6.29 7.44 14.77
CA LEU A 98 5.01 6.75 14.66
C LEU A 98 5.12 5.62 13.65
N THR A 99 4.44 4.52 13.94
CA THR A 99 4.27 3.40 13.02
C THR A 99 3.02 3.58 12.15
N GLY A 100 3.02 2.95 10.98
CA GLY A 100 1.93 2.99 10.01
C GLY A 100 0.69 2.24 10.47
N LEU A 101 -0.15 2.92 11.25
CA LEU A 101 -1.44 2.44 11.75
C LEU A 101 -2.50 3.53 11.56
N GLY A 102 -3.76 3.14 11.34
CA GLY A 102 -4.87 4.07 11.17
C GLY A 102 -5.00 5.07 12.31
N ASP A 103 -4.90 4.60 13.56
CA ASP A 103 -5.00 5.46 14.75
C ASP A 103 -3.86 6.48 14.87
N ASN A 104 -2.72 6.24 14.22
CA ASN A 104 -1.59 7.18 14.23
C ASN A 104 -1.75 8.33 13.22
N LEU A 105 -2.62 8.20 12.21
CA LEU A 105 -2.77 9.20 11.15
C LEU A 105 -3.05 10.62 11.70
N LYS A 106 -3.96 10.74 12.66
CA LYS A 106 -4.29 12.01 13.33
C LYS A 106 -3.14 12.62 14.12
N ARG A 107 -2.16 11.80 14.52
CA ARG A 107 -1.02 12.21 15.36
C ARG A 107 0.14 12.70 14.52
N VAL A 108 0.20 12.38 13.22
CA VAL A 108 1.29 12.79 12.35
C VAL A 108 1.32 14.33 12.24
N THR A 109 2.47 14.92 12.51
CA THR A 109 2.71 16.36 12.37
C THR A 109 3.85 16.69 11.42
N SER A 110 4.80 15.77 11.27
CA SER A 110 5.93 15.91 10.37
C SER A 110 6.37 14.55 9.84
N LEU A 111 7.14 14.58 8.76
CA LEU A 111 7.71 13.41 8.14
C LEU A 111 9.13 13.70 7.63
N ASP A 112 9.95 12.66 7.57
CA ASP A 112 11.31 12.69 7.04
C ASP A 112 11.37 11.79 5.80
N LEU A 113 11.79 12.38 4.68
CA LEU A 113 11.91 11.72 3.38
C LEU A 113 13.36 11.39 3.00
N SER A 114 14.34 11.72 3.85
CA SER A 114 15.76 11.59 3.52
C SER A 114 16.19 10.14 3.26
N GLY A 115 15.49 9.18 3.87
CA GLY A 115 15.72 7.74 3.70
C GLY A 115 14.85 7.05 2.65
N VAL A 116 14.03 7.80 1.89
CA VAL A 116 13.04 7.20 0.98
C VAL A 116 13.69 6.47 -0.18
N LEU A 117 13.28 5.21 -0.34
CA LEU A 117 13.65 4.36 -1.46
C LEU A 117 12.82 4.74 -2.69
N LYS A 118 13.47 5.32 -3.69
CA LYS A 118 12.83 5.69 -4.96
C LYS A 118 12.55 4.47 -5.81
N LYS A 119 11.39 4.45 -6.49
CA LYS A 119 11.07 3.44 -7.48
C LYS A 119 12.10 3.48 -8.63
N PRO A 120 12.69 2.35 -9.04
CA PRO A 120 13.50 2.31 -10.24
C PRO A 120 12.69 2.73 -11.49
N GLN A 121 13.32 3.45 -12.42
CA GLN A 121 12.63 3.99 -13.61
C GLN A 121 12.05 2.89 -14.52
N ASN A 122 12.71 1.72 -14.56
CA ASN A 122 12.29 0.58 -15.35
C ASN A 122 11.26 -0.32 -14.66
N VAL A 123 10.78 0.06 -13.46
CA VAL A 123 9.75 -0.67 -12.73
C VAL A 123 8.41 0.04 -12.88
N ARG A 124 7.42 -0.69 -13.37
CA ARG A 124 6.00 -0.34 -13.38
C ARG A 124 5.33 -1.04 -12.21
N VAL A 125 4.47 -0.30 -11.52
CA VAL A 125 3.55 -0.85 -10.52
C VAL A 125 2.13 -0.54 -11.00
N THR A 126 1.24 -1.51 -10.92
CA THR A 126 -0.17 -1.37 -11.30
C THR A 126 -1.04 -1.79 -10.13
N LEU A 127 -2.06 -0.98 -9.80
CA LEU A 127 -3.05 -1.31 -8.79
C LEU A 127 -4.37 -1.70 -9.44
N ALA A 128 -4.85 -2.91 -9.16
CA ALA A 128 -6.18 -3.37 -9.50
C ALA A 128 -7.03 -3.42 -8.21
N LEU A 129 -8.18 -2.75 -8.21
CA LEU A 129 -9.04 -2.62 -7.02
C LEU A 129 -10.32 -3.46 -7.20
N GLY A 130 -10.69 -4.24 -6.17
CA GLY A 130 -11.97 -4.93 -6.07
C GLY A 130 -13.16 -3.98 -5.83
N GLU A 131 -14.39 -4.45 -6.09
CA GLU A 131 -15.58 -3.59 -6.22
C GLU A 131 -16.19 -3.09 -4.89
N GLU A 132 -15.97 -3.74 -3.75
CA GLU A 132 -16.70 -3.43 -2.50
C GLU A 132 -15.90 -2.59 -1.50
N LYS A 133 -16.21 -1.29 -1.38
CA LYS A 133 -15.67 -0.40 -0.34
C LYS A 133 -16.60 -0.35 0.87
N ASN A 134 -16.08 -0.55 2.08
CA ASN A 134 -16.83 -0.35 3.32
C ASN A 134 -16.92 1.14 3.67
N GLU A 135 -18.02 1.80 3.30
CA GLU A 135 -18.20 3.24 3.51
C GLU A 135 -18.22 3.66 4.99
N GLU A 136 -18.68 2.81 5.91
CA GLU A 136 -18.86 3.16 7.32
C GLU A 136 -17.51 3.24 8.05
N ALA A 137 -16.61 2.28 7.81
CA ALA A 137 -15.26 2.33 8.34
C ALA A 137 -14.45 3.50 7.76
N LEU A 138 -14.63 3.79 6.47
CA LEU A 138 -14.04 4.97 5.82
C LEU A 138 -14.55 6.28 6.44
N ARG A 139 -15.83 6.34 6.85
CA ARG A 139 -16.43 7.52 7.48
C ARG A 139 -15.74 7.97 8.75
N LEU A 140 -15.27 7.02 9.56
CA LEU A 140 -14.62 7.30 10.84
C LEU A 140 -13.23 7.94 10.69
N LEU A 141 -12.55 7.74 9.56
CA LEU A 141 -11.17 8.18 9.34
C LEU A 141 -11.01 9.23 8.23
N TRP A 142 -12.09 9.73 7.61
CA TRP A 142 -11.98 10.75 6.56
C TRP A 142 -11.18 11.97 7.01
N GLY A 143 -11.46 12.49 8.20
CA GLY A 143 -10.72 13.64 8.74
C GLY A 143 -9.23 13.38 8.81
N ASP A 144 -8.86 12.19 9.28
CA ASP A 144 -7.47 11.78 9.48
C ASP A 144 -6.76 11.51 8.15
N LEU A 145 -7.44 10.89 7.18
CA LEU A 145 -6.93 10.69 5.83
C LEU A 145 -6.75 12.02 5.07
N PHE A 146 -7.68 12.97 5.21
CA PHE A 146 -7.55 14.31 4.62
C PHE A 146 -6.40 15.09 5.25
N HIS A 147 -6.26 15.01 6.58
CA HIS A 147 -5.12 15.58 7.31
C HIS A 147 -3.80 15.00 6.78
N PHE A 148 -3.73 13.67 6.70
CA PHE A 148 -2.54 12.96 6.23
C PHE A 148 -2.21 13.29 4.76
N ALA A 149 -3.20 13.30 3.87
CA ALA A 149 -3.01 13.71 2.47
C ALA A 149 -2.49 15.15 2.34
N ARG A 150 -3.00 16.09 3.15
CA ARG A 150 -2.50 17.47 3.18
C ARG A 150 -1.04 17.54 3.62
N LEU A 151 -0.64 16.72 4.61
CA LEU A 151 0.75 16.63 5.02
C LEU A 151 1.62 16.06 3.92
N LEU A 152 1.21 14.97 3.28
CA LEU A 152 1.93 14.39 2.14
C LEU A 152 2.16 15.45 1.05
N PHE A 153 1.12 16.19 0.65
CA PHE A 153 1.26 17.29 -0.32
C PHE A 153 2.25 18.36 0.15
N ARG A 154 2.14 18.79 1.41
CA ARG A 154 3.00 19.84 1.97
C ARG A 154 4.49 19.48 1.91
N PHE A 155 4.83 18.21 2.16
CA PHE A 155 6.23 17.78 2.28
C PHE A 155 6.81 17.24 0.97
N THR A 156 5.98 16.69 0.09
CA THR A 156 6.45 16.12 -1.19
C THR A 156 6.31 17.11 -2.35
N GLY A 157 5.37 18.06 -2.26
CA GLY A 157 4.96 18.89 -3.39
C GLY A 157 4.03 18.17 -4.38
N GLU A 158 3.89 16.85 -4.26
CA GLU A 158 3.08 16.02 -5.15
C GLU A 158 1.64 15.97 -4.67
N ARG A 159 0.71 16.26 -5.58
CA ARG A 159 -0.71 16.24 -5.25
C ARG A 159 -1.15 14.79 -5.06
N PRO A 160 -1.58 14.37 -3.85
CA PRO A 160 -2.01 13.01 -3.64
C PRO A 160 -3.23 12.69 -4.52
N PRO A 161 -3.33 11.47 -5.07
CA PRO A 161 -4.53 11.03 -5.76
C PRO A 161 -5.71 10.98 -4.80
N ASP A 162 -6.93 11.00 -5.32
CA ASP A 162 -8.13 10.95 -4.49
C ASP A 162 -8.21 9.60 -3.76
N VAL A 163 -8.02 9.63 -2.44
CA VAL A 163 -8.05 8.44 -1.58
C VAL A 163 -9.39 7.70 -1.67
N ARG A 164 -10.48 8.37 -2.03
CA ARG A 164 -11.79 7.74 -2.31
C ARG A 164 -11.72 6.82 -3.51
N GLU A 165 -10.88 7.14 -4.47
CA GLU A 165 -10.73 6.37 -5.70
C GLU A 165 -9.73 5.24 -5.51
N VAL A 166 -8.58 5.53 -4.90
CA VAL A 166 -7.39 4.65 -4.94
C VAL A 166 -7.03 3.98 -3.61
N GLY A 167 -7.71 4.33 -2.53
CA GLY A 167 -7.41 3.85 -1.17
C GLY A 167 -6.08 4.37 -0.61
N GLY A 168 -5.75 3.96 0.62
CA GLY A 168 -4.52 4.39 1.30
C GLY A 168 -3.23 3.91 0.58
N VAL A 169 -3.20 2.64 0.16
CA VAL A 169 -2.07 2.08 -0.62
C VAL A 169 -1.84 2.86 -1.91
N GLY A 170 -2.91 3.17 -2.66
CA GLY A 170 -2.81 3.98 -3.87
C GLY A 170 -2.36 5.41 -3.61
N MET A 171 -2.79 6.01 -2.51
CA MET A 171 -2.33 7.34 -2.13
C MET A 171 -0.83 7.36 -1.80
N GLY A 172 -0.35 6.41 -0.99
CA GLY A 172 1.08 6.32 -0.66
C GLY A 172 1.94 6.09 -1.90
N LEU A 173 1.54 5.15 -2.76
CA LEU A 173 2.26 4.84 -4.00
C LEU A 173 2.23 5.98 -5.03
N GLY A 174 1.11 6.68 -5.16
CA GLY A 174 1.00 7.84 -6.05
C GLY A 174 1.92 8.98 -5.64
N VAL A 175 2.12 9.18 -4.33
CA VAL A 175 2.95 10.27 -3.79
C VAL A 175 4.45 9.96 -3.81
N VAL A 176 4.85 8.74 -3.41
CA VAL A 176 6.29 8.42 -3.23
C VAL A 176 6.90 7.70 -4.42
N TRP A 177 6.11 6.92 -5.15
CA TRP A 177 6.57 6.13 -6.29
C TRP A 177 5.95 6.58 -7.62
N GLU A 178 5.17 7.68 -7.63
CA GLU A 178 4.52 8.24 -8.82
C GLU A 178 3.77 7.17 -9.63
N VAL A 179 3.15 6.23 -8.93
CA VAL A 179 2.42 5.13 -9.56
C VAL A 179 1.17 5.68 -10.25
N ASP A 180 0.96 5.29 -11.50
CA ASP A 180 -0.29 5.59 -12.20
C ASP A 180 -1.40 4.73 -11.61
N VAL A 181 -2.21 5.38 -10.77
CA VAL A 181 -3.36 4.81 -10.08
C VAL A 181 -4.66 4.98 -10.87
N THR A 182 -4.61 5.58 -12.07
CA THR A 182 -5.79 5.85 -12.91
C THR A 182 -6.17 4.69 -13.82
N GLY A 183 -5.27 3.71 -13.99
CA GLY A 183 -5.49 2.49 -14.74
C GLY A 183 -6.44 1.52 -14.02
N ARG A 184 -7.75 1.73 -14.18
CA ARG A 184 -8.79 0.78 -13.74
C ARG A 184 -8.83 -0.43 -14.67
N GLU A 185 -7.78 -1.25 -14.70
CA GLU A 185 -7.91 -2.57 -15.27
C GLU A 185 -8.66 -3.45 -14.27
N LYS A 186 -9.92 -3.75 -14.58
CA LYS A 186 -10.70 -4.75 -13.85
C LYS A 186 -10.06 -6.12 -14.09
N MET A 187 -9.15 -6.52 -13.20
CA MET A 187 -8.68 -7.90 -13.14
C MET A 187 -9.55 -8.67 -12.14
N PRO A 188 -10.15 -9.82 -12.53
CA PRO A 188 -10.84 -10.67 -11.59
C PRO A 188 -9.83 -11.16 -10.54
N CYS A 189 -10.28 -11.27 -9.29
CA CYS A 189 -9.49 -11.87 -8.24
C CYS A 189 -9.05 -13.28 -8.66
N LEU A 190 -7.76 -13.58 -8.50
CA LEU A 190 -7.18 -14.85 -8.93
C LEU A 190 -7.66 -16.00 -8.04
N SER A 191 -8.07 -15.69 -6.80
CA SER A 191 -8.68 -16.65 -5.89
C SER A 191 -10.19 -16.88 -6.11
N GLY A 192 -10.86 -16.02 -6.90
CA GLY A 192 -12.32 -16.11 -7.13
C GLY A 192 -13.18 -15.77 -5.89
N LEU A 193 -12.58 -15.11 -4.89
CA LEU A 193 -13.20 -14.76 -3.60
C LEU A 193 -13.61 -13.28 -3.52
N CYS A 194 -13.46 -12.59 -4.64
CA CYS A 194 -13.88 -11.22 -4.94
C CYS A 194 -14.63 -11.36 -6.29
#